data_AF-A0A183DG24-F1
#
_entry.id   AF-A0A183DG24-F1
#
_cell.length_a   1.000
_cell.length_b   1.000
_cell.length_c   1.000
_cell.angle_alpha   90.00
_cell.angle_beta   90.00
_cell.angle_gamma   90.00
#
_symmetry.space_group_name_H-M   'P 1'
#
loop_
_entity.id
_entity.type
_entity.pdbx_description
1 polymer ?
#
loop_
_entity_poly.entity_id
_entity_poly.type
_entity_poly.pdbx_seq_one_letter_code
_entity_poly.pdbx_strand_id
1 'polypeptide(L)'
;MIITQLPLTNTVKHFWEMVWQENAQAILLLLTVNEWKQHAEKIRLIPGKGRCLHIEDFLMLTHKNEINVTPEWVVHEFYLTKNNETRRVLWHHYNAWEPNRPPADGEHLWPIHSSLRY
;
A
#
# COMPACT_ATOMS: atom_id res chain seq x y z
N MET A 1 -6.22 -5.80 -13.09
CA MET A 1 -5.32 -4.73 -12.60
C MET A 1 -6.13 -3.45 -12.50
N ILE A 2 -6.07 -2.76 -11.36
CA ILE A 2 -6.79 -1.51 -11.11
C ILE A 2 -5.73 -0.43 -10.85
N ILE A 3 -5.87 0.72 -11.52
CA ILE A 3 -5.02 1.88 -11.31
C ILE A 3 -5.89 2.99 -10.73
N THR A 4 -5.47 3.57 -9.62
CA THR A 4 -6.18 4.69 -8.97
C THR A 4 -5.21 5.79 -8.61
N GLN A 5 -5.74 7.00 -8.40
CA GLN A 5 -5.02 8.06 -7.71
C GLN A 5 -4.73 7.69 -6.24
N LEU A 6 -3.82 8.42 -5.60
CA LEU A 6 -3.69 8.39 -4.14
C LEU A 6 -5.03 8.83 -3.52
N PRO A 7 -5.55 8.11 -2.50
CA PRO A 7 -6.80 8.51 -1.87
C PRO A 7 -6.72 9.92 -1.29
N LEU A 8 -7.84 10.64 -1.32
CA LEU A 8 -8.04 11.89 -0.60
C LEU A 8 -8.52 11.56 0.82
N THR A 9 -8.45 12.52 1.74
CA THR A 9 -8.90 12.35 3.14
C THR A 9 -10.30 11.75 3.24
N ASN A 10 -11.23 12.18 2.38
CA ASN A 10 -12.62 11.72 2.36
C ASN A 10 -12.84 10.44 1.52
N THR A 11 -11.81 9.91 0.86
CA THR A 11 -11.91 8.70 0.02
C THR A 11 -11.01 7.56 0.46
N VAL A 12 -10.29 7.68 1.59
CA VAL A 12 -9.51 6.57 2.19
C VAL A 12 -10.41 5.36 2.45
N LYS A 13 -11.63 5.58 2.91
CA LYS A 13 -12.64 4.54 3.07
C LYS A 13 -12.91 3.80 1.77
N HIS A 14 -13.31 4.54 0.73
CA HIS A 14 -13.66 3.95 -0.57
C HIS A 14 -12.50 3.15 -1.16
N PHE A 15 -11.26 3.61 -0.95
CA PHE A 15 -10.07 2.88 -1.37
C PHE A 15 -9.97 1.50 -0.69
N TRP A 16 -10.09 1.42 0.63
CA TRP A 16 -10.02 0.13 1.34
C TRP A 16 -11.24 -0.76 1.10
N GLU A 17 -12.42 -0.18 0.88
CA GLU A 17 -13.60 -0.91 0.43
C GLU A 17 -13.40 -1.52 -0.96
N MET A 18 -12.79 -0.79 -1.89
CA MET A 18 -12.43 -1.30 -3.21
C MET A 18 -11.42 -2.46 -3.10
N VAL A 19 -10.36 -2.30 -2.30
CA VAL A 19 -9.38 -3.38 -2.04
C VAL A 19 -10.08 -4.65 -1.54
N TRP A 20 -11.06 -4.50 -0.65
CA TRP A 20 -11.87 -5.61 -0.18
C TRP A 20 -12.76 -6.21 -1.27
N GLN A 21 -13.53 -5.38 -1.99
CA GLN A 21 -14.50 -5.84 -3.00
C GLN A 21 -13.81 -6.61 -4.13
N GLU A 22 -12.67 -6.11 -4.58
CA GLU A 22 -11.89 -6.67 -5.69
C GLU A 22 -11.00 -7.83 -5.26
N ASN A 23 -11.05 -8.21 -3.98
CA ASN A 23 -10.21 -9.25 -3.39
C ASN A 23 -8.71 -9.02 -3.68
N ALA A 24 -8.27 -7.77 -3.62
CA ALA A 24 -6.92 -7.39 -3.99
C ALA A 24 -5.94 -7.91 -2.93
N GLN A 25 -4.98 -8.73 -3.37
CA GLN A 25 -3.95 -9.31 -2.50
C GLN A 25 -2.66 -8.49 -2.46
N ALA A 26 -2.48 -7.60 -3.44
CA ALA A 26 -1.30 -6.75 -3.54
C ALA A 26 -1.66 -5.34 -3.98
N ILE A 27 -0.96 -4.35 -3.43
CA ILE A 27 -1.07 -2.93 -3.74
C ILE A 27 0.34 -2.41 -4.02
N LEU A 28 0.53 -1.70 -5.13
CA LEU A 28 1.78 -1.01 -5.45
C LEU A 28 1.57 0.49 -5.34
N LEU A 29 2.34 1.13 -4.47
CA LEU A 29 2.41 2.56 -4.30
C LEU A 29 3.74 3.09 -4.84
N LEU A 30 3.64 4.01 -5.79
CA LEU A 30 4.77 4.72 -6.38
C LEU A 30 4.75 6.17 -5.86
N LEU A 31 5.35 6.40 -4.69
CA LEU A 31 5.48 7.73 -4.11
C LEU A 31 6.86 7.90 -3.50
N THR A 32 7.52 9.02 -3.77
CA THR A 32 8.74 9.38 -3.06
C THR A 32 8.50 9.53 -1.57
N VAL A 33 9.58 9.46 -0.77
CA VAL A 33 9.50 9.68 0.69
C VAL A 33 8.90 11.05 1.03
N ASN A 34 9.18 12.06 0.21
CA ASN A 34 8.64 13.40 0.42
C ASN A 34 7.13 13.47 0.10
N GLU A 35 6.70 12.90 -1.03
CA GLU A 35 5.27 12.85 -1.38
C GLU A 35 4.46 12.05 -0.36
N TRP A 36 5.02 10.95 0.16
CA TRP A 36 4.42 10.18 1.24
C TRP A 36 4.12 11.06 2.47
N LYS A 37 5.12 11.79 2.97
CA LYS A 37 4.99 12.69 4.13
C LYS A 37 4.02 13.84 3.88
N GLN A 38 4.02 14.38 2.67
CA GLN A 38 3.17 15.51 2.31
C GLN A 38 1.69 15.14 2.15
N HIS A 39 1.41 13.90 1.76
CA HIS A 39 0.08 13.42 1.41
C HIS A 39 -0.35 12.19 2.24
N ALA A 40 0.14 10.99 1.89
CA ALA A 40 -0.35 9.72 2.41
C ALA A 40 -0.32 9.59 3.95
N GLU A 41 0.70 10.15 4.60
CA GLU A 41 0.81 10.15 6.06
C GLU A 41 -0.26 11.02 6.72
N LYS A 42 -0.59 12.18 6.13
CA LYS A 42 -1.57 13.13 6.69
C LYS A 42 -2.99 12.62 6.64
N ILE A 43 -3.32 11.78 5.65
CA ILE A 43 -4.65 11.19 5.49
C ILE A 43 -4.82 9.88 6.26
N ARG A 44 -3.78 9.43 6.99
CA ARG A 44 -3.76 8.16 7.74
C ARG A 44 -4.17 6.96 6.88
N LEU A 45 -3.56 6.86 5.69
CA LEU A 45 -3.89 5.81 4.71
C LEU A 45 -3.65 4.39 5.25
N ILE A 46 -2.55 4.19 5.98
CA ILE A 46 -2.17 2.93 6.63
C ILE A 46 -1.92 3.16 8.14
N PRO A 47 -2.07 2.14 9.00
CA PRO A 47 -1.64 2.21 10.39
C PRO A 47 -0.11 2.27 10.49
N GLY A 48 0.37 2.82 11.61
CA GLY A 48 1.80 2.68 11.96
C GLY A 48 2.16 1.24 12.34
N LYS A 49 3.47 0.97 12.42
CA LYS A 49 4.02 -0.34 12.77
C LYS A 49 3.39 -0.91 14.05
N GLY A 50 2.88 -2.13 13.96
CA GLY A 50 2.27 -2.86 15.08
C GLY A 50 0.91 -2.33 15.53
N ARG A 51 0.33 -1.35 14.83
CA ARG A 51 -0.99 -0.79 15.13
C ARG A 51 -2.05 -1.32 14.17
N CYS A 52 -3.31 -1.12 14.55
CA CYS A 52 -4.45 -1.25 13.66
C CYS A 52 -5.02 0.13 13.32
N LEU A 53 -5.72 0.19 12.19
CA LEU A 53 -6.52 1.32 11.73
C LEU A 53 -7.96 0.81 11.56
N HIS A 54 -8.89 1.36 12.33
CA HIS A 54 -10.31 1.13 12.13
C HIS A 54 -10.80 2.03 11.00
N ILE A 55 -11.38 1.42 9.97
CA ILE A 55 -11.97 2.07 8.81
C ILE A 55 -13.47 1.81 8.93
N GLU A 56 -14.21 2.76 9.51
CA GLU A 56 -15.62 2.54 9.92
C GLU A 56 -15.76 1.39 10.96
N ASP A 57 -16.98 1.00 11.28
CA ASP A 57 -17.29 0.02 12.33
C ASP A 57 -16.94 -1.43 11.94
N PHE A 58 -16.84 -1.74 10.65
CA PHE A 58 -16.79 -3.12 10.16
C PHE A 58 -15.50 -3.49 9.42
N LEU A 59 -14.62 -2.54 9.11
CA LEU A 59 -13.37 -2.79 8.38
C LEU A 59 -12.17 -2.38 9.23
N MET A 60 -11.22 -3.28 9.42
CA MET A 60 -10.03 -3.04 10.23
C MET A 60 -8.79 -3.46 9.47
N LEU A 61 -7.80 -2.58 9.40
CA LEU A 61 -6.51 -2.84 8.79
C LEU A 61 -5.46 -3.00 9.90
N THR A 62 -4.78 -4.15 9.95
CA THR A 62 -3.77 -4.46 10.98
C THR A 62 -2.41 -4.62 10.35
N HIS A 63 -1.41 -3.85 10.80
CA HIS A 63 -0.02 -4.04 10.39
C HIS A 63 0.58 -5.26 11.08
N LYS A 64 1.14 -6.20 10.32
CA LYS A 64 1.78 -7.40 10.87
C LYS A 64 3.27 -7.38 10.74
N ASN A 65 3.77 -7.18 9.52
CA ASN A 65 5.18 -7.27 9.25
C ASN A 65 5.61 -6.22 8.22
N GLU A 66 6.90 -5.98 8.14
CA GLU A 66 7.53 -5.08 7.19
C GLU A 66 8.87 -5.69 6.75
N ILE A 67 9.11 -5.71 5.45
CA ILE A 67 10.32 -6.23 4.84
C ILE A 67 10.93 -5.11 4.00
N ASN A 68 12.16 -4.71 4.33
CA ASN A 68 12.95 -3.81 3.50
C ASN A 68 13.64 -4.65 2.43
N VAL A 69 13.13 -4.62 1.20
CA VAL A 69 13.69 -5.39 0.08
C VAL A 69 14.93 -4.68 -0.46
N THR A 70 14.84 -3.37 -0.60
CA THR A 70 15.95 -2.44 -0.94
C THR A 70 15.72 -1.14 -0.17
N PRO A 71 16.69 -0.21 -0.10
CA PRO A 71 16.46 1.11 0.52
C PRO A 71 15.29 1.88 -0.11
N GLU A 72 14.97 1.60 -1.38
CA GLU A 72 13.92 2.24 -2.15
C GLU A 72 12.59 1.47 -2.17
N TRP A 73 12.57 0.23 -1.65
CA TRP A 73 11.41 -0.66 -1.71
C TRP A 73 11.15 -1.35 -0.37
N VAL A 74 10.01 -1.01 0.22
CA VAL A 74 9.50 -1.64 1.43
C VAL A 74 8.20 -2.37 1.12
N VAL A 75 8.03 -3.56 1.69
CA VAL A 75 6.79 -4.33 1.62
C VAL A 75 6.20 -4.43 3.02
N HIS A 76 5.00 -3.90 3.21
CA HIS A 76 4.22 -4.09 4.43
C HIS A 76 3.24 -5.23 4.24
N GLU A 77 3.15 -6.09 5.25
CA GLU A 77 2.15 -7.12 5.34
C GLU A 77 1.01 -6.63 6.23
N PHE A 78 -0.16 -6.51 5.63
CA PHE A 78 -1.39 -6.16 6.33
C PHE A 78 -2.37 -7.32 6.36
N TYR A 79 -3.17 -7.36 7.43
CA TYR A 79 -4.44 -8.07 7.43
C TYR A 79 -5.58 -7.07 7.38
N LEU A 80 -6.40 -7.19 6.36
CA LEU A 80 -7.65 -6.48 6.23
C LEU A 80 -8.76 -7.41 6.72
N THR A 81 -9.44 -7.00 7.79
CA THR A 81 -10.52 -7.78 8.40
C THR A 81 -11.83 -7.06 8.18
N LYS A 82 -12.83 -7.75 7.62
CA LYS A 82 -14.20 -7.25 7.50
C LYS A 82 -15.15 -8.26 8.11
N ASN A 83 -15.93 -7.84 9.11
CA ASN A 83 -16.78 -8.73 9.90
C ASN A 83 -15.95 -9.90 10.50
N ASN A 84 -16.15 -11.13 9.99
CA ASN A 84 -15.47 -12.34 10.45
C ASN A 84 -14.45 -12.89 9.45
N GLU A 85 -14.23 -12.20 8.34
CA GLU A 85 -13.29 -12.61 7.30
C GLU A 85 -12.02 -11.75 7.38
N THR A 86 -10.86 -12.38 7.28
CA THR A 86 -9.56 -11.70 7.26
C THR A 86 -8.79 -12.08 6.02
N ARG A 87 -8.28 -11.08 5.30
CA ARG A 87 -7.53 -11.23 4.06
C ARG A 87 -6.15 -10.62 4.22
N ARG A 88 -5.15 -11.32 3.71
CA ARG A 88 -3.77 -10.84 3.63
C ARG A 88 -3.64 -9.87 2.46
N VAL A 89 -3.02 -8.72 2.68
CA VAL A 89 -2.71 -7.72 1.65
C VAL A 89 -1.24 -7.34 1.75
N LEU A 90 -0.51 -7.49 0.65
CA LEU A 90 0.87 -7.04 0.51
C LEU A 90 0.87 -5.61 -0.06
N TRP A 91 1.43 -4.68 0.71
CA TRP A 91 1.55 -3.28 0.30
C TRP A 91 3.01 -2.99 -0.05
N HIS A 92 3.26 -2.80 -1.33
CA HIS A 92 4.56 -2.46 -1.88
C HIS A 92 4.66 -0.94 -1.96
N HIS A 93 5.61 -0.35 -1.24
CA HIS A 93 5.95 1.06 -1.40
C HIS A 93 7.31 1.17 -2.07
N TYR A 94 7.30 1.63 -3.32
CA TYR A 94 8.51 1.95 -4.07
C TYR A 94 8.68 3.46 -4.15
N ASN A 95 9.80 3.97 -3.63
CA ASN A 95 9.99 5.40 -3.38
C ASN A 95 11.03 6.07 -4.29
N ALA A 96 11.65 5.33 -5.19
CA ALA A 96 12.60 5.85 -6.19
C ALA A 96 11.98 6.19 -7.54
N TRP A 97 10.66 6.16 -7.64
CA TRP A 97 9.97 6.58 -8.86
C TRP A 97 9.85 8.11 -8.89
N GLU A 98 10.78 8.78 -9.56
CA GLU A 98 10.71 10.22 -9.81
C GLU A 98 10.11 10.49 -11.21
N PRO A 99 9.14 11.41 -11.37
CA PRO A 99 8.47 11.67 -12.65
C PRO A 99 9.40 12.01 -13.82
N ASN A 100 10.56 12.63 -13.51
CA ASN A 100 11.54 13.08 -14.50
C ASN A 100 12.85 12.28 -14.46
N ARG A 101 12.94 11.27 -13.58
CA ARG A 101 14.08 10.37 -13.46
C ARG A 101 13.53 8.99 -13.14
N PRO A 102 13.16 8.21 -14.18
CA PRO A 102 12.89 6.80 -13.94
C PRO A 102 14.10 6.18 -13.22
N PRO A 103 13.89 5.14 -12.38
CA PRO A 103 14.99 4.48 -11.69
C PRO A 103 16.13 4.18 -12.65
N ALA A 104 17.35 4.54 -12.25
CA ALA A 104 18.52 4.56 -13.14
C ALA A 104 18.73 3.22 -13.88
N ASP A 105 18.33 2.12 -13.25
CA ASP A 105 18.32 0.78 -13.83
C ASP A 105 16.90 0.20 -13.84
N GLY A 106 16.41 -0.18 -15.04
CA GLY A 106 15.14 -0.89 -15.22
C GLY A 106 15.09 -2.27 -14.53
N GLU A 107 16.21 -2.72 -13.97
CA GLU A 107 16.34 -3.97 -13.20
C GLU A 107 15.47 -3.99 -11.94
N HIS A 108 15.06 -2.83 -11.41
CA HIS A 108 14.21 -2.78 -10.21
C HIS A 108 12.71 -3.00 -10.48
N LEU A 109 12.27 -2.82 -11.73
CA LEU A 109 10.85 -2.99 -12.10
C LEU A 109 10.46 -4.46 -12.27
N TRP A 110 11.39 -5.29 -12.75
CA TRP A 110 11.12 -6.70 -12.98
C TRP A 110 10.87 -7.50 -11.68
N PRO A 111 11.63 -7.30 -10.59
CA PRO A 111 11.34 -7.88 -9.29
C PRO A 111 9.97 -7.45 -8.74
N ILE A 112 9.61 -6.17 -8.86
CA ILE A 112 8.30 -5.66 -8.43
C ILE A 112 7.20 -6.36 -9.23
N HIS A 113 7.28 -6.32 -10.55
CA HIS A 113 6.31 -6.98 -11.43
C HIS A 113 6.20 -8.49 -11.13
N SER A 114 7.32 -9.17 -10.90
CA SER A 114 7.33 -10.59 -10.55
C SER A 114 6.66 -10.86 -9.19
N SER A 115 6.87 -9.99 -8.19
CA SER A 115 6.26 -10.12 -6.86
C SER A 115 4.74 -9.89 -6.85
N LEU A 116 4.18 -9.29 -7.90
CA LEU A 116 2.74 -9.02 -8.02
C LEU A 116 1.98 -10.15 -8.77
N ARG A 117 2.68 -11.18 -9.26
CA ARG A 117 2.11 -12.28 -10.07
C ARG A 117 1.67 -13.52 -9.26
N TYR A 118 1.29 -13.34 -8.00
CA TYR A 118 0.73 -14.44 -7.21
C TYR A 118 -0.60 -14.95 -7.78
#